data_AF-A0A2E7ATK4-F1
#
_entry.id   AF-A0A2E7ATK4-F1
#
_cell.length_a   1.000
_cell.length_b   1.000
_cell.length_c   1.000
_cell.angle_alpha   90.00
_cell.angle_beta   90.00
_cell.angle_gamma   90.00
#
_symmetry.space_group_name_H-M   'P 1'
#
loop_
_entity.id
_entity.type
_entity.pdbx_description
1 polymer ?
#
loop_
_entity_poly.entity_id
_entity_poly.type
_entity_poly.pdbx_seq_one_letter_code
_entity_poly.pdbx_strand_id
1 'polypeptide(L)'
;MEKVSKTSQRPVFGWLIAPLAVLIAILANYVDGLMSIDVELNSDAVTPFIVTGVAGLIAVTPRILRELGAIPESINQAQISLAVFVLALVGSGVAESQTSGFVGFTFFVVLFGAYLLDTRERYEWMTMLVFAGVGVHSAFDITAAAAADSYLPSMYEFSEGQSYDVSTFQETALGFVFFTWFTVFPILGLLIGVVGRGVLNPAGDKGWFSFNTVKSGWNRQALPLQIALFVWAAAHLATIWHFDQGSIADRLRLGGLGGVEANGFVGYYTALLTGILAIIVSGMVAERWFTRAMTLSSLWTLYLIGTWYEEGFWTNETFAESWAPLIWLAITFFVGVAISMIGNHEKYGGWSNREEHRPSGARQFWNAHWASLLTAVAFLVGFVIRIQWYAVPSMHSLGTDGFDLTGGSDPWYMKRVVDYILAQNAHLVMDADRFYPIGGANPRPPLFSWSLAIGAMILQPFLGDDAVWWSMLALPAIYGALTILPVATIAKDHFGKAAGVIAAWLIAFMPAHVTHSTWGLADHDSFVMLFIATGFMFYLRAVRYAGSERLVR
;
A
#
# COMPACT_ATOMS: atom_id res chain seq x y z
N MET A 1 -2.84 -37.65 14.42
CA MET A 1 -2.28 -37.97 13.09
C MET A 1 -2.89 -37.04 12.07
N GLU A 2 -2.19 -35.95 11.75
CA GLU A 2 -2.57 -35.01 10.70
C GLU A 2 -1.70 -35.35 9.49
N LYS A 3 -2.31 -35.68 8.35
CA LYS A 3 -1.57 -35.95 7.11
C LYS A 3 -0.93 -34.64 6.66
N VAL A 4 0.34 -34.45 6.98
CA VAL A 4 1.17 -33.40 6.40
C VAL A 4 1.10 -33.54 4.87
N SER A 5 0.60 -32.49 4.23
CA SER A 5 0.48 -32.34 2.77
C SER A 5 1.83 -32.63 2.11
N LYS A 6 1.96 -33.82 1.49
CA LYS A 6 3.12 -34.24 0.70
C LYS A 6 3.15 -33.53 -0.66
N THR A 7 3.18 -32.20 -0.68
CA THR A 7 3.21 -31.43 -1.94
C THR A 7 4.53 -30.71 -2.20
N SER A 8 5.32 -30.38 -1.18
CA SER A 8 6.70 -29.90 -1.40
C SER A 8 7.60 -31.09 -1.76
N GLN A 9 8.16 -31.09 -2.98
CA GLN A 9 9.11 -32.12 -3.40
C GLN A 9 10.41 -32.08 -2.59
N ARG A 10 10.76 -30.93 -1.98
CA ARG A 10 11.91 -30.74 -1.07
C ARG A 10 11.66 -29.54 -0.11
N PRO A 11 11.52 -29.76 1.21
CA PRO A 11 11.18 -28.69 2.18
C PRO A 11 12.20 -27.55 2.21
N VAL A 12 13.45 -27.85 1.88
CA VAL A 12 14.61 -26.94 1.87
C VAL A 12 14.47 -25.77 0.87
N PHE A 13 13.67 -25.91 -0.19
CA PHE A 13 13.50 -24.84 -1.19
C PHE A 13 12.84 -23.57 -0.63
N GLY A 14 12.16 -23.66 0.52
CA GLY A 14 11.64 -22.47 1.20
C GLY A 14 12.75 -21.48 1.62
N TRP A 15 13.97 -21.95 1.86
CA TRP A 15 15.11 -21.08 2.18
C TRP A 15 15.59 -20.22 1.00
N LEU A 16 15.17 -20.50 -0.24
CA LEU A 16 15.55 -19.69 -1.40
C LEU A 16 14.78 -18.36 -1.50
N ILE A 17 13.68 -18.20 -0.77
CA ILE A 17 12.82 -17.00 -0.84
C ILE A 17 13.58 -15.74 -0.44
N ALA A 18 14.26 -15.78 0.71
CA ALA A 18 15.02 -14.63 1.21
C ALA A 18 16.22 -14.26 0.31
N PRO A 19 17.08 -15.20 -0.12
CA PRO A 19 18.12 -14.92 -1.10
C PRO A 19 17.58 -14.32 -2.41
N LEU A 20 16.45 -14.81 -2.91
CA LEU A 20 15.81 -14.23 -4.11
C LEU A 20 15.36 -12.78 -3.88
N ALA A 21 14.78 -12.46 -2.72
CA ALA A 21 14.40 -11.09 -2.38
C ALA A 21 15.62 -10.16 -2.33
N VAL A 22 16.72 -10.61 -1.70
CA VAL A 22 17.98 -9.85 -1.62
C VAL A 22 18.61 -9.67 -3.00
N LEU A 23 18.64 -10.72 -3.82
CA LEU A 23 19.18 -10.63 -5.19
C LEU A 23 18.39 -9.64 -6.05
N ILE A 24 17.06 -9.65 -5.94
CA ILE A 24 16.20 -8.70 -6.67
C ILE A 24 16.39 -7.27 -6.16
N ALA A 25 16.62 -7.08 -4.85
CA ALA A 25 16.94 -5.76 -4.29
C ALA A 25 18.28 -5.22 -4.77
N ILE A 26 19.33 -6.05 -4.78
CA ILE A 26 20.63 -5.68 -5.35
C ILE A 26 20.48 -5.41 -6.85
N LEU A 27 19.72 -6.24 -7.58
CA LEU A 27 19.48 -6.03 -9.01
C LEU A 27 18.77 -4.69 -9.26
N ALA A 28 17.72 -4.37 -8.49
CA ALA A 28 17.00 -3.09 -8.60
C ALA A 28 17.93 -1.88 -8.45
N ASN A 29 18.98 -2.00 -7.63
CA ASN A 29 20.01 -0.98 -7.42
C ASN A 29 21.15 -1.01 -8.46
N TYR A 30 21.29 -2.09 -9.24
CA TYR A 30 22.46 -2.36 -10.10
C TYR A 30 22.15 -2.50 -11.59
N VAL A 31 20.89 -2.46 -12.04
CA VAL A 31 20.61 -2.61 -13.48
C VAL A 31 21.08 -1.36 -14.24
N ASP A 32 22.37 -1.37 -14.59
CA ASP A 32 23.01 -0.46 -15.53
C ASP A 32 22.20 -0.48 -16.83
N GLY A 33 21.56 0.65 -17.13
CA GLY A 33 20.69 0.84 -18.30
C GLY A 33 19.18 0.66 -18.09
N LEU A 34 18.68 0.22 -16.93
CA LEU A 34 17.22 0.27 -16.63
C LEU A 34 16.81 1.63 -16.06
N MET A 35 17.67 2.24 -15.24
CA MET A 35 17.55 3.61 -14.74
C MET A 35 18.94 4.24 -14.69
N SER A 36 19.02 5.56 -14.86
CA SER A 36 20.24 6.36 -14.69
C SER A 36 20.53 6.74 -13.23
N ILE A 37 19.72 6.25 -12.29
CA ILE A 37 19.93 6.40 -10.84
C ILE A 37 21.05 5.44 -10.41
N ASP A 38 22.21 5.98 -10.07
CA ASP A 38 23.36 5.19 -9.59
C ASP A 38 23.33 5.09 -8.07
N VAL A 39 23.01 3.88 -7.56
CA VAL A 39 23.04 3.60 -6.13
C VAL A 39 24.42 3.07 -5.77
N GLU A 40 25.16 3.81 -4.94
CA GLU A 40 26.46 3.36 -4.45
C GLU A 40 26.30 2.10 -3.58
N LEU A 41 26.75 0.95 -4.09
CA LEU A 41 26.72 -0.33 -3.39
C LEU A 41 27.83 -0.43 -2.33
N ASN A 42 27.67 0.32 -1.25
CA ASN A 42 28.53 0.26 -0.07
C ASN A 42 27.92 -0.66 1.02
N SER A 43 28.62 -0.79 2.15
CA SER A 43 28.14 -1.57 3.29
C SER A 43 26.79 -1.09 3.80
N ASP A 44 26.53 0.20 3.72
CA ASP A 44 25.37 0.85 4.35
C ASP A 44 24.09 0.57 3.56
N ALA A 45 24.19 0.52 2.22
CA ALA A 45 23.09 0.09 1.35
C ALA A 45 22.84 -1.43 1.43
N VAL A 46 23.90 -2.25 1.42
CA VAL A 46 23.74 -3.72 1.31
C VAL A 46 23.36 -4.39 2.64
N THR A 47 23.83 -3.86 3.77
CA THR A 47 23.62 -4.48 5.10
C THR A 47 22.14 -4.59 5.47
N PRO A 48 21.29 -3.56 5.33
CA PRO A 48 19.85 -3.63 5.58
C PRO A 48 19.14 -4.76 4.80
N PHE A 49 19.51 -4.97 3.53
CA PHE A 49 18.93 -6.02 2.69
C PHE A 49 19.28 -7.41 3.24
N ILE A 50 20.55 -7.63 3.54
CA ILE A 50 21.05 -8.91 4.05
C ILE A 50 20.44 -9.21 5.41
N VAL A 51 20.47 -8.25 6.34
CA VAL A 51 19.93 -8.40 7.70
C VAL A 51 18.44 -8.77 7.64
N THR A 52 17.66 -8.05 6.83
CA THR A 52 16.22 -8.32 6.67
C THR A 52 15.96 -9.63 5.91
N GLY A 53 16.80 -9.98 4.94
CA GLY A 53 16.76 -11.26 4.25
C GLY A 53 17.05 -12.44 5.20
N VAL A 54 18.04 -12.31 6.08
CA VAL A 54 18.34 -13.30 7.13
C VAL A 54 17.13 -13.50 8.04
N ALA A 55 16.42 -12.43 8.40
CA ALA A 55 15.16 -12.54 9.14
C ALA A 55 14.13 -13.42 8.41
N GLY A 56 13.95 -13.22 7.11
CA GLY A 56 13.05 -14.03 6.27
C GLY A 56 13.47 -15.50 6.18
N LEU A 57 14.77 -15.77 6.10
CA LEU A 57 15.31 -17.14 6.09
C LEU A 57 15.04 -17.86 7.42
N ILE A 58 15.30 -17.17 8.54
CA ILE A 58 15.06 -17.72 9.89
C ILE A 58 13.56 -17.95 10.11
N ALA A 59 12.69 -17.10 9.60
CA ALA A 59 11.23 -17.22 9.76
C ALA A 59 10.66 -18.57 9.27
N VAL A 60 11.20 -19.12 8.18
CA VAL A 60 10.75 -20.38 7.57
C VAL A 60 11.48 -21.61 8.17
N THR A 61 12.60 -21.37 8.86
CA THR A 61 13.47 -22.42 9.39
C THR A 61 12.78 -23.39 10.34
N PRO A 62 11.91 -22.98 11.29
CA PRO A 62 11.22 -23.92 12.18
C PRO A 62 10.38 -24.97 11.45
N ARG A 63 9.68 -24.58 10.39
CA ARG A 63 8.89 -25.50 9.55
C ARG A 63 9.80 -26.51 8.87
N ILE A 64 10.86 -26.02 8.21
CA ILE A 64 11.81 -26.86 7.47
C ILE A 64 12.50 -27.85 8.40
N LEU A 65 12.97 -27.41 9.56
CA LEU A 65 13.61 -28.30 10.54
C LEU A 65 12.65 -29.35 11.08
N ARG A 66 11.36 -29.03 11.25
CA ARG A 66 10.33 -30.01 11.63
C ARG A 66 10.08 -31.03 10.51
N GLU A 67 10.01 -30.59 9.25
CA GLU A 67 9.84 -31.47 8.08
C GLU A 67 11.06 -32.38 7.83
N LEU A 68 12.26 -31.94 8.22
CA LEU A 68 13.50 -32.72 8.19
C LEU A 68 13.68 -33.64 9.40
N GLY A 69 12.79 -33.57 10.40
CA GLY A 69 12.89 -34.38 11.63
C GLY A 69 13.99 -33.92 12.60
N ALA A 70 14.53 -32.71 12.45
CA ALA A 70 15.57 -32.17 13.32
C ALA A 70 15.04 -31.62 14.65
N ILE A 71 13.77 -31.23 14.72
CA ILE A 71 13.10 -30.78 15.95
C ILE A 71 12.36 -31.98 16.58
N PRO A 72 12.68 -32.36 17.82
CA PRO A 72 11.98 -33.45 18.53
C PRO A 72 10.47 -33.19 18.66
N GLU A 73 9.65 -34.23 18.54
CA GLU A 73 8.19 -34.14 18.69
C GLU A 73 7.74 -33.64 20.08
N SER A 74 8.60 -33.74 21.10
CA SER A 74 8.34 -33.22 22.43
C SER A 74 8.25 -31.70 22.50
N ILE A 75 8.78 -30.98 21.50
CA ILE A 75 8.73 -29.51 21.46
C ILE A 75 7.42 -29.08 20.77
N ASN A 76 6.52 -28.49 21.56
CA ASN A 76 5.23 -28.06 21.06
C ASN A 76 5.30 -26.74 20.27
N GLN A 77 4.24 -26.41 19.53
CA GLN A 77 4.19 -25.20 18.71
C GLN A 77 4.32 -23.90 19.53
N ALA A 78 3.82 -23.87 20.76
CA ALA A 78 3.88 -22.68 21.61
C ALA A 78 5.32 -22.37 22.04
N GLN A 79 6.11 -23.40 22.35
CA GLN A 79 7.53 -23.26 22.67
C GLN A 79 8.33 -22.74 21.49
N ILE A 80 8.06 -23.23 20.27
CA ILE A 80 8.71 -22.70 19.05
C ILE A 80 8.31 -21.25 18.83
N SER A 81 7.02 -20.92 18.94
CA SER A 81 6.56 -19.54 18.75
C SER A 81 7.17 -18.58 19.76
N LEU A 82 7.33 -19.00 21.02
CA LEU A 82 8.01 -18.20 22.04
C LEU A 82 9.50 -18.03 21.71
N ALA A 83 10.18 -19.11 21.30
CA ALA A 83 11.60 -19.05 20.92
C ALA A 83 11.82 -18.11 19.72
N VAL A 84 10.97 -18.19 18.69
CA VAL A 84 11.05 -17.30 17.52
C VAL A 84 10.72 -15.86 17.90
N PHE A 85 9.76 -15.63 18.80
CA PHE A 85 9.46 -14.28 19.30
C PHE A 85 10.65 -13.66 20.04
N VAL A 86 11.28 -14.42 20.95
CA VAL A 86 12.48 -13.97 21.67
C VAL A 86 13.63 -13.72 20.69
N LEU A 87 13.83 -14.61 19.72
CA LEU A 87 14.84 -14.44 18.67
C LEU A 87 14.56 -13.19 17.81
N ALA A 88 13.30 -12.88 17.53
CA ALA A 88 12.90 -11.67 16.83
C ALA A 88 13.26 -10.41 17.63
N LEU A 89 12.96 -10.39 18.92
CA LEU A 89 13.28 -9.25 19.79
C LEU A 89 14.79 -9.04 19.94
N VAL A 90 15.53 -10.10 20.23
CA VAL A 90 16.99 -10.03 20.38
C VAL A 90 17.65 -9.67 19.05
N GLY A 91 17.24 -10.33 17.97
CA GLY A 91 17.74 -10.05 16.62
C GLY A 91 17.41 -8.63 16.15
N SER A 92 16.23 -8.09 16.50
CA SER A 92 15.86 -6.69 16.26
C SER A 92 16.82 -5.73 16.97
N GLY A 93 17.11 -5.96 18.26
CA GLY A 93 18.05 -5.13 19.00
C GLY A 93 19.48 -5.20 18.47
N VAL A 94 19.93 -6.38 18.02
CA VAL A 94 21.23 -6.53 17.36
C VAL A 94 21.25 -5.80 16.02
N ALA A 95 20.23 -5.99 15.19
CA ALA A 95 20.10 -5.30 13.91
C ALA A 95 20.11 -3.77 14.09
N GLU A 96 19.34 -3.25 15.05
CA GLU A 96 19.34 -1.83 15.41
C GLU A 96 20.72 -1.33 15.81
N SER A 97 21.44 -2.05 16.68
CA SER A 97 22.77 -1.64 17.15
C SER A 97 23.85 -1.59 16.05
N GLN A 98 23.63 -2.34 14.96
CA GLN A 98 24.58 -2.44 13.84
C GLN A 98 24.19 -1.54 12.67
N THR A 99 22.95 -1.05 12.63
CA THR A 99 22.40 -0.29 11.50
C THR A 99 21.52 0.85 11.99
N SER A 100 20.19 0.68 12.03
CA SER A 100 19.23 1.69 12.49
C SER A 100 18.00 1.06 13.14
N GLY A 101 17.25 1.84 13.91
CA GLY A 101 15.99 1.39 14.52
C GLY A 101 14.97 0.89 13.49
N PHE A 102 14.94 1.48 12.29
CA PHE A 102 14.06 1.02 11.22
C PHE A 102 14.44 -0.37 10.68
N VAL A 103 15.74 -0.68 10.56
CA VAL A 103 16.22 -2.02 10.19
C VAL A 103 15.91 -3.02 11.30
N GLY A 104 16.09 -2.66 12.57
CA GLY A 104 15.65 -3.49 13.70
C GLY A 104 14.16 -3.81 13.65
N PHE A 105 13.33 -2.79 13.44
CA PHE A 105 11.88 -2.94 13.31
C PHE A 105 11.48 -3.85 12.13
N THR A 106 12.02 -3.61 10.94
CA THR A 106 11.73 -4.43 9.75
C THR A 106 12.23 -5.86 9.94
N PHE A 107 13.37 -6.08 10.59
CA PHE A 107 13.86 -7.41 10.98
C PHE A 107 12.83 -8.14 11.85
N PHE A 108 12.32 -7.47 12.90
CA PHE A 108 11.30 -8.05 13.78
C PHE A 108 10.03 -8.42 13.00
N VAL A 109 9.51 -7.49 12.21
CA VAL A 109 8.28 -7.67 11.43
C VAL A 109 8.43 -8.80 10.42
N VAL A 110 9.53 -8.85 9.69
CA VAL A 110 9.79 -9.92 8.73
C VAL A 110 9.96 -11.24 9.45
N LEU A 111 10.81 -11.34 10.48
CA LEU A 111 11.07 -12.62 11.14
C LEU A 111 9.82 -13.18 11.81
N PHE A 112 9.18 -12.39 12.68
CA PHE A 112 8.04 -12.86 13.46
C PHE A 112 6.76 -12.90 12.62
N GLY A 113 6.54 -11.89 11.77
CA GLY A 113 5.36 -11.83 10.88
C GLY A 113 5.38 -12.93 9.82
N ALA A 114 6.52 -13.19 9.17
CA ALA A 114 6.64 -14.26 8.18
C ALA A 114 6.44 -15.62 8.85
N TYR A 115 7.00 -15.83 10.04
CA TYR A 115 6.79 -17.05 10.83
C TYR A 115 5.30 -17.25 11.17
N LEU A 116 4.59 -16.20 11.58
CA LEU A 116 3.17 -16.25 11.89
C LEU A 116 2.27 -16.53 10.67
N LEU A 117 2.73 -16.16 9.48
CA LEU A 117 2.04 -16.47 8.22
C LEU A 117 2.35 -17.90 7.78
N ASP A 118 3.61 -18.31 7.88
CA ASP A 118 4.10 -19.64 7.56
C ASP A 118 3.41 -20.73 8.40
N THR A 119 3.37 -20.55 9.72
CA THR A 119 2.71 -21.47 10.67
C THR A 119 1.19 -21.55 10.49
N ARG A 120 0.58 -20.56 9.84
CA ARG A 120 -0.84 -20.56 9.47
C ARG A 120 -1.09 -21.01 8.03
N GLU A 121 -0.07 -21.57 7.37
CA GLU A 121 -0.10 -22.05 5.99
C GLU A 121 -0.43 -20.95 4.96
N ARG A 122 -0.09 -19.69 5.27
CA ARG A 122 -0.28 -18.53 4.41
C ARG A 122 1.01 -18.17 3.67
N TYR A 123 1.54 -19.13 2.92
CA TYR A 123 2.89 -19.08 2.36
C TYR A 123 3.11 -17.97 1.33
N GLU A 124 2.11 -17.65 0.52
CA GLU A 124 2.20 -16.55 -0.46
C GLU A 124 2.30 -15.19 0.24
N TRP A 125 1.53 -14.98 1.31
CA TRP A 125 1.61 -13.78 2.13
C TRP A 125 2.94 -13.69 2.87
N MET A 126 3.47 -14.83 3.33
CA MET A 126 4.81 -14.89 3.92
C MET A 126 5.87 -14.46 2.89
N THR A 127 5.81 -14.99 1.67
CA THR A 127 6.73 -14.64 0.59
C THR A 127 6.63 -13.15 0.24
N MET A 128 5.41 -12.62 0.12
CA MET A 128 5.17 -11.19 -0.06
C MET A 128 5.80 -10.34 1.05
N LEU A 129 5.63 -10.74 2.32
CA LEU A 129 6.15 -9.99 3.46
C LEU A 129 7.67 -9.94 3.48
N VAL A 130 8.35 -11.06 3.17
CA VAL A 130 9.82 -11.10 3.06
C VAL A 130 10.30 -10.16 1.95
N PHE A 131 9.66 -10.20 0.79
CA PHE A 131 9.97 -9.30 -0.32
C PHE A 131 9.69 -7.83 0.03
N ALA A 132 8.57 -7.53 0.67
CA ALA A 132 8.23 -6.19 1.12
C ALA A 132 9.25 -5.63 2.12
N GLY A 133 9.68 -6.46 3.08
CA GLY A 133 10.65 -6.05 4.09
C GLY A 133 12.06 -5.82 3.55
N VAL A 134 12.52 -6.62 2.59
CA VAL A 134 13.79 -6.33 1.89
C VAL A 134 13.62 -5.14 0.95
N GLY A 135 12.50 -5.08 0.24
CA GLY A 135 12.20 -4.08 -0.78
C GLY A 135 12.02 -2.66 -0.26
N VAL A 136 11.55 -2.47 0.98
CA VAL A 136 11.43 -1.13 1.56
C VAL A 136 12.78 -0.46 1.74
N HIS A 137 13.82 -1.22 2.09
CA HIS A 137 15.19 -0.69 2.17
C HIS A 137 15.72 -0.32 0.78
N SER A 138 15.52 -1.18 -0.23
CA SER A 138 15.90 -0.86 -1.61
C SER A 138 15.15 0.37 -2.14
N ALA A 139 13.87 0.53 -1.79
CA ALA A 139 13.11 1.73 -2.14
C ALA A 139 13.71 2.99 -1.50
N PHE A 140 14.15 2.94 -0.24
CA PHE A 140 14.84 4.07 0.41
C PHE A 140 16.16 4.40 -0.29
N ASP A 141 17.00 3.40 -0.58
CA ASP A 141 18.31 3.63 -1.19
C ASP A 141 18.18 4.21 -2.60
N ILE A 142 17.25 3.70 -3.41
CA ILE A 142 17.00 4.23 -4.76
C ILE A 142 16.44 5.66 -4.67
N THR A 143 15.55 5.95 -3.73
CA THR A 143 15.04 7.31 -3.52
C THR A 143 16.12 8.26 -3.05
N ALA A 144 17.00 7.83 -2.14
CA ALA A 144 18.12 8.64 -1.68
C ALA A 144 19.10 8.95 -2.82
N ALA A 145 19.41 7.97 -3.66
CA ALA A 145 20.23 8.18 -4.87
C ALA A 145 19.54 9.12 -5.88
N ALA A 146 18.22 9.01 -6.04
CA ALA A 146 17.45 9.91 -6.90
C ALA A 146 17.45 11.37 -6.42
N ALA A 147 17.67 11.63 -5.13
CA ALA A 147 17.69 12.98 -4.57
C ALA A 147 18.98 13.77 -4.91
N ALA A 148 19.93 13.17 -5.62
CA ALA A 148 21.12 13.86 -6.09
C ALA A 148 20.74 15.05 -7.01
N ASP A 149 21.44 16.18 -6.85
CA ASP A 149 21.16 17.42 -7.62
C ASP A 149 21.26 17.22 -9.13
N SER A 150 22.09 16.27 -9.58
CA SER A 150 22.20 15.91 -11.01
C SER A 150 20.98 15.19 -11.57
N TYR A 151 20.11 14.65 -10.71
CA TYR A 151 18.96 13.83 -11.09
C TYR A 151 17.62 14.46 -10.73
N LEU A 152 17.44 14.86 -9.47
CA LEU A 152 16.29 15.64 -8.96
C LEU A 152 16.82 16.76 -8.05
N PRO A 153 17.09 17.96 -8.59
CA PRO A 153 17.59 19.08 -7.78
C PRO A 153 16.49 19.72 -6.93
N SER A 154 16.89 20.30 -5.80
CA SER A 154 16.04 21.15 -4.95
C SER A 154 15.95 22.60 -5.44
N MET A 155 16.88 23.03 -6.30
CA MET A 155 16.91 24.35 -6.93
C MET A 155 16.89 24.20 -8.46
N TYR A 156 16.06 24.97 -9.14
CA TYR A 156 15.96 24.93 -10.61
C TYR A 156 16.14 26.31 -11.21
N GLU A 157 17.03 26.42 -12.21
CA GLU A 157 17.24 27.64 -12.98
C GLU A 157 16.24 27.71 -14.15
N PHE A 158 15.32 28.68 -14.08
CA PHE A 158 14.36 28.92 -15.15
C PHE A 158 15.01 29.73 -16.28
N SER A 159 14.36 29.77 -17.45
CA SER A 159 14.85 30.43 -18.68
C SER A 159 15.26 31.90 -18.52
N GLU A 160 14.81 32.56 -17.45
CA GLU A 160 15.16 33.95 -17.07
C GLU A 160 16.49 34.08 -16.31
N GLY A 161 17.22 32.97 -16.09
CA GLY A 161 18.53 32.95 -15.42
C GLY A 161 18.47 33.14 -13.89
N GLN A 162 17.29 32.92 -13.30
CA GLN A 162 17.07 32.96 -11.84
C GLN A 162 16.80 31.55 -11.33
N SER A 163 17.50 31.17 -10.26
CA SER A 163 17.27 29.89 -9.56
C SER A 163 16.16 30.04 -8.53
N TYR A 164 15.19 29.14 -8.56
CA TYR A 164 14.10 29.07 -7.61
C TYR A 164 14.13 27.75 -6.86
N ASP A 165 13.65 27.77 -5.62
CA ASP A 165 13.41 26.58 -4.82
C ASP A 165 12.25 25.78 -5.40
N VAL A 166 12.52 24.51 -5.70
CA VAL A 166 11.57 23.52 -6.24
C VAL A 166 11.51 22.26 -5.36
N SER A 167 11.96 22.33 -4.10
CA SER A 167 11.96 21.24 -3.12
C SER A 167 10.62 20.51 -3.01
N THR A 168 9.50 21.24 -3.01
CA THR A 168 8.15 20.64 -2.99
C THR A 168 7.88 19.73 -4.20
N PHE A 169 8.37 20.11 -5.38
CA PHE A 169 8.27 19.29 -6.60
C PHE A 169 9.23 18.09 -6.53
N GLN A 170 10.44 18.32 -6.02
CA GLN A 170 11.44 17.28 -5.77
C GLN A 170 10.88 16.19 -4.85
N GLU A 171 10.27 16.56 -3.72
CA GLU A 171 9.66 15.64 -2.75
C GLU A 171 8.51 14.83 -3.35
N THR A 172 7.71 15.45 -4.21
CA THR A 172 6.63 14.76 -4.93
C THR A 172 7.21 13.70 -5.89
N ALA A 173 8.29 14.03 -6.59
CA ALA A 173 9.01 13.10 -7.47
C ALA A 173 9.71 11.97 -6.69
N LEU A 174 10.36 12.29 -5.57
CA LEU A 174 10.97 11.33 -4.67
C LEU A 174 9.94 10.38 -4.07
N GLY A 175 8.77 10.90 -3.68
CA GLY A 175 7.63 10.10 -3.25
C GLY A 175 7.18 9.13 -4.33
N PHE A 176 7.11 9.57 -5.59
CA PHE A 176 6.81 8.69 -6.72
C PHE A 176 7.84 7.55 -6.87
N VAL A 177 9.14 7.85 -6.81
CA VAL A 177 10.22 6.84 -6.88
C VAL A 177 10.07 5.82 -5.74
N PHE A 178 9.91 6.32 -4.51
CA PHE A 178 9.78 5.49 -3.31
C PHE A 178 8.58 4.55 -3.42
N PHE A 179 7.38 5.11 -3.63
CA PHE A 179 6.14 4.33 -3.64
C PHE A 179 6.08 3.33 -4.80
N THR A 180 6.73 3.64 -5.92
CA THR A 180 6.83 2.72 -7.06
C THR A 180 7.64 1.48 -6.67
N TRP A 181 8.87 1.64 -6.15
CA TRP A 181 9.68 0.51 -5.71
C TRP A 181 9.06 -0.22 -4.53
N PHE A 182 8.58 0.52 -3.53
CA PHE A 182 7.89 -0.04 -2.37
C PHE A 182 6.70 -0.94 -2.77
N THR A 183 6.04 -0.64 -3.89
CA THR A 183 4.90 -1.44 -4.41
C THR A 183 5.35 -2.62 -5.27
N VAL A 184 6.40 -2.46 -6.08
CA VAL A 184 6.93 -3.53 -6.94
C VAL A 184 7.36 -4.76 -6.13
N PHE A 185 8.08 -4.58 -5.03
CA PHE A 185 8.59 -5.70 -4.24
C PHE A 185 7.51 -6.64 -3.68
N PRO A 186 6.47 -6.15 -2.97
CA PRO A 186 5.34 -6.99 -2.56
C PRO A 186 4.68 -7.72 -3.74
N ILE A 187 4.48 -7.05 -4.89
CA ILE A 187 3.88 -7.68 -6.08
C ILE A 187 4.76 -8.82 -6.59
N LEU A 188 6.07 -8.60 -6.70
CA LEU A 188 7.04 -9.64 -7.08
C LEU A 188 7.06 -10.79 -6.08
N GLY A 189 6.99 -10.50 -4.77
CA GLY A 189 6.89 -11.51 -3.73
C GLY A 189 5.61 -12.35 -3.85
N LEU A 190 4.46 -11.73 -4.14
CA LEU A 190 3.22 -12.45 -4.44
C LEU A 190 3.34 -13.28 -5.72
N LEU A 191 3.93 -12.74 -6.78
CA LEU A 191 4.14 -13.45 -8.05
C LEU A 191 5.00 -14.70 -7.83
N ILE A 192 6.14 -14.55 -7.16
CA ILE A 192 7.05 -15.66 -6.83
C ILE A 192 6.37 -16.67 -5.92
N GLY A 193 5.57 -16.21 -4.93
CA GLY A 193 4.78 -17.08 -4.07
C GLY A 193 3.77 -17.91 -4.86
N VAL A 194 3.05 -17.31 -5.81
CA VAL A 194 2.03 -17.98 -6.63
C VAL A 194 2.67 -18.92 -7.67
N VAL A 195 3.77 -18.51 -8.33
CA VAL A 195 4.51 -19.33 -9.30
C VAL A 195 5.18 -20.51 -8.61
N GLY A 196 5.79 -20.26 -7.44
CA GLY A 196 6.49 -21.24 -6.62
C GLY A 196 5.57 -22.09 -5.73
N ARG A 197 4.25 -21.92 -5.78
CA ARG A 197 3.30 -22.68 -4.96
C ARG A 197 3.37 -24.18 -5.28
N GLY A 198 3.62 -25.00 -4.25
CA GLY A 198 3.85 -26.44 -4.37
C GLY A 198 5.30 -26.82 -4.73
N VAL A 199 6.20 -25.83 -4.93
CA VAL A 199 7.61 -26.05 -5.26
C VAL A 199 8.52 -25.39 -4.21
N LEU A 200 8.49 -24.06 -4.10
CA LEU A 200 9.23 -23.28 -3.10
C LEU A 200 8.60 -23.42 -1.71
N ASN A 201 7.28 -23.37 -1.65
CA ASN A 201 6.50 -23.59 -0.44
C ASN A 201 5.43 -24.67 -0.69
N PRO A 202 4.97 -25.37 0.37
CA PRO A 202 3.83 -26.27 0.26
C PRO A 202 2.58 -25.54 -0.27
N ALA A 203 1.66 -26.27 -0.91
CA ALA A 203 0.35 -25.71 -1.24
C ALA A 203 -0.53 -25.74 0.02
N GLY A 204 -0.69 -24.59 0.67
CA GLY A 204 -1.52 -24.46 1.88
C GLY A 204 -3.01 -24.47 1.57
N ASP A 205 -3.82 -25.11 2.40
CA ASP A 205 -5.28 -25.23 2.20
C ASP A 205 -6.07 -24.12 2.93
N LYS A 206 -5.36 -23.10 3.44
CA LYS A 206 -5.91 -21.99 4.25
C LYS A 206 -5.67 -20.64 3.58
N GLY A 207 -6.49 -19.66 3.95
CA GLY A 207 -6.34 -18.27 3.50
C GLY A 207 -6.82 -18.01 2.06
N TRP A 208 -6.33 -16.93 1.45
CA TRP A 208 -6.83 -16.45 0.16
C TRP A 208 -6.43 -17.33 -1.02
N PHE A 209 -5.31 -18.06 -0.90
CA PHE A 209 -4.77 -18.90 -1.95
C PHE A 209 -5.22 -20.37 -1.85
N SER A 210 -6.08 -20.72 -0.89
CA SER A 210 -6.63 -22.08 -0.75
C SER A 210 -7.41 -22.53 -1.99
N PHE A 211 -8.04 -21.58 -2.69
CA PHE A 211 -8.78 -21.83 -3.94
C PHE A 211 -7.87 -22.12 -5.14
N ASN A 212 -6.55 -21.97 -4.98
CA ASN A 212 -5.55 -22.23 -6.00
C ASN A 212 -4.91 -23.61 -5.80
N THR A 213 -5.60 -24.66 -6.26
CA THR A 213 -5.19 -26.05 -6.06
C THR A 213 -4.01 -26.44 -6.96
N VAL A 214 -2.99 -27.07 -6.38
CA VAL A 214 -1.82 -27.60 -7.11
C VAL A 214 -1.89 -29.12 -7.15
N LYS A 215 -1.84 -29.73 -8.34
CA LYS A 215 -1.83 -31.20 -8.50
C LYS A 215 -0.43 -31.78 -8.53
N SER A 216 0.46 -31.23 -9.37
CA SER A 216 1.87 -31.62 -9.48
C SER A 216 2.63 -30.62 -10.35
N GLY A 217 3.84 -30.23 -9.95
CA GLY A 217 4.68 -29.32 -10.72
C GLY A 217 4.12 -27.89 -10.80
N TRP A 218 4.49 -27.16 -11.86
CA TRP A 218 4.07 -25.77 -12.06
C TRP A 218 2.56 -25.63 -12.28
N ASN A 219 1.94 -24.72 -11.52
CA ASN A 219 0.50 -24.53 -11.52
C ASN A 219 0.01 -23.67 -12.69
N ARG A 220 -0.31 -24.32 -13.81
CA ARG A 220 -0.93 -23.67 -14.99
C ARG A 220 -2.32 -23.09 -14.73
N GLN A 221 -3.05 -23.56 -13.72
CA GLN A 221 -4.40 -23.05 -13.43
C GLN A 221 -4.35 -21.63 -12.86
N ALA A 222 -3.25 -21.26 -12.20
CA ALA A 222 -2.99 -19.93 -11.70
C ALA A 222 -2.41 -18.97 -12.75
N LEU A 223 -2.20 -19.42 -13.99
CA LEU A 223 -1.55 -18.63 -15.04
C LEU A 223 -2.20 -17.24 -15.24
N PRO A 224 -3.54 -17.08 -15.24
CA PRO A 224 -4.14 -15.74 -15.34
C PRO A 224 -3.70 -14.81 -14.21
N LEU A 225 -3.59 -15.31 -12.97
CA LEU A 225 -3.14 -14.53 -11.82
C LEU A 225 -1.64 -14.21 -11.90
N GLN A 226 -0.83 -15.17 -12.35
CA GLN A 226 0.61 -14.95 -12.57
C GLN A 226 0.85 -13.85 -13.62
N ILE A 227 0.12 -13.89 -14.74
CA ILE A 227 0.19 -12.86 -15.78
C ILE A 227 -0.27 -11.51 -15.21
N ALA A 228 -1.36 -11.47 -14.44
CA ALA A 228 -1.83 -10.21 -13.87
C ALA A 228 -0.83 -9.56 -12.90
N LEU A 229 -0.21 -10.35 -12.02
CA LEU A 229 0.82 -9.86 -11.11
C LEU A 229 2.08 -9.42 -11.87
N PHE A 230 2.46 -10.14 -12.92
CA PHE A 230 3.55 -9.72 -13.80
C PHE A 230 3.24 -8.39 -14.50
N VAL A 231 2.05 -8.24 -15.10
CA VAL A 231 1.60 -7.00 -15.74
C VAL A 231 1.59 -5.85 -14.74
N TRP A 232 1.17 -6.10 -13.49
CA TRP A 232 1.17 -5.08 -12.44
C TRP A 232 2.59 -4.63 -12.10
N ALA A 233 3.52 -5.55 -11.85
CA ALA A 233 4.92 -5.19 -11.61
C ALA A 233 5.52 -4.47 -12.83
N ALA A 234 5.29 -4.99 -14.03
CA ALA A 234 5.77 -4.40 -15.28
C ALA A 234 5.22 -3.00 -15.52
N ALA A 235 3.96 -2.71 -15.14
CA ALA A 235 3.39 -1.38 -15.26
C ALA A 235 4.15 -0.35 -14.40
N HIS A 236 4.48 -0.71 -13.15
CA HIS A 236 5.30 0.15 -12.29
C HIS A 236 6.73 0.33 -12.84
N LEU A 237 7.35 -0.74 -13.32
CA LEU A 237 8.68 -0.68 -13.95
C LEU A 237 8.66 0.16 -15.25
N ALA A 238 7.59 0.12 -16.03
CA ALA A 238 7.43 0.95 -17.22
C ALA A 238 7.26 2.43 -16.85
N THR A 239 6.51 2.75 -15.79
CA THR A 239 6.35 4.15 -15.34
C THR A 239 7.65 4.75 -14.83
N ILE A 240 8.46 3.98 -14.09
CA ILE A 240 9.74 4.49 -13.59
C ILE A 240 10.79 4.58 -14.69
N TRP A 241 10.77 3.66 -15.65
CA TRP A 241 11.57 3.77 -16.86
C TRP A 241 11.22 5.04 -17.65
N HIS A 242 9.93 5.33 -17.87
CA HIS A 242 9.50 6.58 -18.53
C HIS A 242 9.94 7.83 -17.75
N PHE A 243 9.83 7.81 -16.42
CA PHE A 243 10.31 8.89 -15.56
C PHE A 243 11.82 9.13 -15.73
N ASP A 244 12.61 8.05 -15.80
CA ASP A 244 14.06 8.13 -16.01
C ASP A 244 14.43 8.68 -17.40
N GLN A 245 13.63 8.45 -18.43
CA GLN A 245 13.87 9.04 -19.76
C GLN A 245 13.55 10.54 -19.85
N GLY A 246 12.80 11.09 -18.91
CA GLY A 246 12.41 12.50 -18.89
C GLY A 246 13.58 13.43 -18.56
N SER A 247 13.47 14.69 -18.99
CA SER A 247 14.38 15.75 -18.53
C SER A 247 14.17 16.04 -17.04
N ILE A 248 15.08 16.81 -16.42
CA ILE A 248 14.90 17.27 -15.02
C ILE A 248 13.56 18.01 -14.87
N ALA A 249 13.19 18.86 -15.84
CA ALA A 249 11.93 19.58 -15.83
C ALA A 249 10.71 18.64 -15.92
N ASP A 250 10.79 17.54 -16.68
CA ASP A 250 9.73 16.53 -16.75
C ASP A 250 9.59 15.79 -15.42
N ARG A 251 10.71 15.34 -14.84
CA ARG A 251 10.72 14.60 -13.57
C ARG A 251 10.17 15.44 -12.42
N LEU A 252 10.40 16.74 -12.44
CA LEU A 252 9.85 17.70 -11.48
C LEU A 252 8.45 18.24 -11.87
N ARG A 253 7.92 17.88 -13.05
CA ARG A 253 6.64 18.38 -13.59
C ARG A 253 6.54 19.92 -13.59
N LEU A 254 7.59 20.59 -14.05
CA LEU A 254 7.67 22.06 -14.10
C LEU A 254 6.98 22.66 -15.34
N GLY A 255 6.34 21.84 -16.17
CA GLY A 255 5.65 22.27 -17.37
C GLY A 255 4.66 23.42 -17.12
N GLY A 256 4.78 24.49 -17.89
CA GLY A 256 3.93 25.68 -17.77
C GLY A 256 4.35 26.70 -16.72
N LEU A 257 5.41 26.43 -15.93
CA LEU A 257 6.02 27.39 -15.02
C LEU A 257 7.21 28.08 -15.69
N GLY A 258 7.29 29.41 -15.61
CA GLY A 258 8.45 30.16 -16.10
C GLY A 258 8.84 29.89 -17.57
N GLY A 259 7.87 29.54 -18.42
CA GLY A 259 8.10 29.22 -19.83
C GLY A 259 8.76 27.86 -20.09
N VAL A 260 8.82 26.97 -19.10
CA VAL A 260 9.38 25.62 -19.25
C VAL A 260 8.44 24.73 -20.04
N GLU A 261 8.96 24.18 -21.15
CA GLU A 261 8.29 23.15 -21.95
C GLU A 261 8.67 21.76 -21.40
N ALA A 262 7.77 21.19 -20.60
CA ALA A 262 7.91 19.84 -20.05
C ALA A 262 6.53 19.20 -19.94
N ASN A 263 6.43 17.92 -20.34
CA ASN A 263 5.16 17.18 -20.34
C ASN A 263 4.99 16.36 -19.06
N GLY A 264 6.09 16.12 -18.33
CA GLY A 264 6.06 15.35 -17.10
C GLY A 264 6.28 13.86 -17.33
N PHE A 265 5.62 13.04 -16.51
CA PHE A 265 5.78 11.58 -16.56
C PHE A 265 4.52 10.83 -16.14
N VAL A 266 4.39 9.59 -16.62
CA VAL A 266 3.30 8.68 -16.23
C VAL A 266 3.39 8.36 -14.73
N GLY A 267 2.40 8.82 -13.96
CA GLY A 267 2.42 8.74 -12.50
C GLY A 267 2.09 7.36 -11.91
N TYR A 268 2.29 7.25 -10.59
CA TYR A 268 2.08 6.03 -9.80
C TYR A 268 0.67 5.42 -9.96
N TYR A 269 -0.37 6.27 -9.95
CA TYR A 269 -1.75 5.80 -10.00
C TYR A 269 -2.09 5.09 -11.31
N THR A 270 -1.47 5.46 -12.42
CA THR A 270 -1.66 4.81 -13.72
C THR A 270 -1.19 3.35 -13.66
N ALA A 271 -0.03 3.10 -13.06
CA ALA A 271 0.49 1.75 -12.85
C ALA A 271 -0.37 0.95 -11.84
N LEU A 272 -0.75 1.58 -10.73
CA LEU A 272 -1.60 0.95 -9.71
C LEU A 272 -2.95 0.50 -10.29
N LEU A 273 -3.63 1.37 -11.04
CA LEU A 273 -4.93 1.07 -11.66
C LEU A 273 -4.81 0.03 -12.75
N THR A 274 -3.72 0.06 -13.53
CA THR A 274 -3.41 -0.99 -14.51
C THR A 274 -3.29 -2.37 -13.84
N GLY A 275 -2.63 -2.43 -12.70
CA GLY A 275 -2.54 -3.64 -11.88
C GLY A 275 -3.88 -4.16 -11.38
N ILE A 276 -4.70 -3.27 -10.80
CA ILE A 276 -6.06 -3.61 -10.33
C ILE A 276 -6.91 -4.16 -11.48
N LEU A 277 -6.85 -3.52 -12.64
CA LEU A 277 -7.57 -3.99 -13.83
C LEU A 277 -7.02 -5.33 -14.35
N ALA A 278 -5.71 -5.55 -14.31
CA ALA A 278 -5.12 -6.83 -14.65
C ALA A 278 -5.63 -7.96 -13.74
N ILE A 279 -5.78 -7.70 -12.43
CA ILE A 279 -6.36 -8.67 -11.48
C ILE A 279 -7.84 -8.94 -11.79
N ILE A 280 -8.62 -7.91 -12.12
CA ILE A 280 -10.03 -8.05 -12.52
C ILE A 280 -10.13 -8.89 -13.81
N VAL A 281 -9.33 -8.56 -14.82
CA VAL A 281 -9.25 -9.28 -16.10
C VAL A 281 -8.84 -10.74 -15.88
N SER A 282 -7.89 -11.01 -14.98
CA SER A 282 -7.51 -12.37 -14.58
C SER A 282 -8.69 -13.16 -14.01
N GLY A 283 -9.50 -12.54 -13.14
CA GLY A 283 -10.74 -13.14 -12.64
C GLY A 283 -11.75 -13.44 -13.75
N MET A 284 -11.94 -12.52 -14.70
CA MET A 284 -12.80 -12.72 -15.87
C MET A 284 -12.31 -13.88 -16.74
N VAL A 285 -11.01 -13.95 -17.00
CA VAL A 285 -10.37 -15.04 -17.76
C VAL A 285 -10.54 -16.37 -17.04
N ALA A 286 -10.38 -16.42 -15.71
CA ALA A 286 -10.59 -17.62 -14.91
C ALA A 286 -12.03 -18.15 -15.03
N GLU A 287 -13.03 -17.25 -15.12
CA GLU A 287 -14.45 -17.56 -15.35
C GLU A 287 -14.84 -17.79 -16.82
N ARG A 288 -13.89 -17.66 -17.76
CA ARG A 288 -14.10 -17.70 -19.22
C ARG A 288 -14.99 -16.57 -19.75
N TRP A 289 -15.05 -15.44 -19.05
CA TRP A 289 -15.73 -14.22 -19.51
C TRP A 289 -14.83 -13.45 -20.49
N PHE A 290 -14.34 -14.12 -21.53
CA PHE A 290 -13.30 -13.61 -22.43
C PHE A 290 -13.72 -12.34 -23.17
N THR A 291 -14.97 -12.25 -23.61
CA THR A 291 -15.48 -11.02 -24.24
C THR A 291 -15.40 -9.83 -23.29
N ARG A 292 -15.78 -10.01 -22.02
CA ARG A 292 -15.69 -8.94 -21.00
C ARG A 292 -14.24 -8.58 -20.70
N ALA A 293 -13.37 -9.59 -20.60
CA ALA A 293 -11.93 -9.41 -20.41
C ALA A 293 -11.34 -8.56 -21.53
N MET A 294 -11.60 -8.93 -22.79
CA MET A 294 -11.13 -8.19 -23.98
C MET A 294 -11.70 -6.77 -24.02
N THR A 295 -12.99 -6.58 -23.74
CA THR A 295 -13.59 -5.23 -23.67
C THR A 295 -12.91 -4.38 -22.63
N LEU A 296 -12.77 -4.87 -21.39
CA LEU A 296 -12.18 -4.10 -20.31
C LEU A 296 -10.70 -3.78 -20.57
N SER A 297 -9.91 -4.76 -21.02
CA SER A 297 -8.49 -4.55 -21.31
C SER A 297 -8.29 -3.59 -22.48
N SER A 298 -9.05 -3.74 -23.56
CA SER A 298 -8.89 -2.87 -24.74
C SER A 298 -9.34 -1.44 -24.47
N LEU A 299 -10.42 -1.24 -23.71
CA LEU A 299 -10.86 0.11 -23.31
C LEU A 299 -9.86 0.76 -22.35
N TRP A 300 -9.27 0.00 -21.42
CA TRP A 300 -8.21 0.53 -20.56
C TRP A 300 -6.97 0.92 -21.35
N THR A 301 -6.51 0.07 -22.28
CA THR A 301 -5.37 0.41 -23.15
C THR A 301 -5.67 1.64 -24.00
N LEU A 302 -6.89 1.76 -24.53
CA LEU A 302 -7.27 2.93 -25.31
C LEU A 302 -7.30 4.21 -24.45
N TYR A 303 -7.80 4.10 -23.21
CA TYR A 303 -7.74 5.17 -22.23
C TYR A 303 -6.30 5.61 -21.96
N LEU A 304 -5.38 4.67 -21.70
CA LEU A 304 -3.96 4.99 -21.48
C LEU A 304 -3.34 5.71 -22.68
N ILE A 305 -3.52 5.20 -23.89
CA ILE A 305 -2.97 5.79 -25.11
C ILE A 305 -3.54 7.20 -25.33
N GLY A 306 -4.84 7.38 -25.09
CA GLY A 306 -5.51 8.67 -25.16
C GLY A 306 -5.00 9.66 -24.12
N THR A 307 -4.86 9.25 -22.86
CA THR A 307 -4.32 10.10 -21.80
C THR A 307 -2.86 10.49 -22.08
N TRP A 308 -2.03 9.56 -22.56
CA TRP A 308 -0.64 9.88 -22.95
C TRP A 308 -0.57 10.86 -24.13
N TYR A 309 -1.56 10.85 -25.01
CA TYR A 309 -1.67 11.84 -26.07
C TYR A 309 -2.06 13.21 -25.52
N GLU A 310 -3.05 13.27 -24.63
CA GLU A 310 -3.48 14.50 -23.95
C GLU A 310 -2.38 15.12 -23.10
N GLU A 311 -1.56 14.28 -22.45
CA GLU A 311 -0.38 14.69 -21.68
C GLU A 311 0.83 15.07 -22.57
N GLY A 312 0.75 14.86 -23.88
CA GLY A 312 1.82 15.24 -24.83
C GLY A 312 3.01 14.28 -24.89
N PHE A 313 2.91 13.08 -24.31
CA PHE A 313 4.01 12.09 -24.34
C PHE A 313 4.26 11.52 -25.74
N TRP A 314 3.26 11.57 -26.62
CA TRP A 314 3.41 11.29 -28.03
C TRP A 314 2.51 12.21 -28.84
N THR A 315 2.92 12.53 -30.06
CA THR A 315 2.20 13.45 -30.94
C THR A 315 1.94 12.82 -32.30
N ASN A 316 0.90 13.31 -32.98
CA ASN A 316 0.57 12.89 -34.33
C ASN A 316 -0.27 13.96 -35.01
N GLU A 317 0.14 14.38 -36.21
CA GLU A 317 -0.52 15.44 -36.96
C GLU A 317 -2.00 15.13 -37.24
N THR A 318 -2.33 13.88 -37.57
CA THR A 318 -3.71 13.44 -37.85
C THR A 318 -4.65 13.62 -36.64
N PHE A 319 -4.12 13.45 -35.42
CA PHE A 319 -4.90 13.62 -34.19
C PHE A 319 -4.93 15.07 -33.68
N ALA A 320 -4.21 15.99 -34.33
CA ALA A 320 -4.25 17.43 -34.03
C ALA A 320 -5.25 18.20 -34.90
N GLU A 321 -5.79 17.56 -35.94
CA GLU A 321 -6.76 18.16 -36.86
C GLU A 321 -8.21 18.08 -36.35
N SER A 322 -9.12 18.79 -37.04
CA SER A 322 -10.55 18.83 -36.71
C SER A 322 -11.27 17.47 -36.76
N TRP A 323 -10.67 16.47 -37.42
CA TRP A 323 -11.20 15.11 -37.52
C TRP A 323 -10.84 14.21 -36.34
N ALA A 324 -9.96 14.63 -35.43
CA ALA A 324 -9.46 13.80 -34.34
C ALA A 324 -10.56 13.09 -33.51
N PRO A 325 -11.67 13.76 -33.11
CA PRO A 325 -12.75 13.09 -32.39
C PRO A 325 -13.41 11.94 -33.18
N LEU A 326 -13.53 12.09 -34.50
CA LEU A 326 -14.10 11.06 -35.37
C LEU A 326 -13.15 9.88 -35.55
N ILE A 327 -11.83 10.13 -35.55
CA ILE A 327 -10.83 9.06 -35.62
C ILE A 327 -10.81 8.27 -34.31
N TRP A 328 -10.82 8.93 -33.14
CA TRP A 328 -10.94 8.26 -31.85
C TRP A 328 -12.24 7.45 -31.72
N LEU A 329 -13.36 8.00 -32.22
CA LEU A 329 -14.62 7.27 -32.31
C LEU A 329 -14.49 6.04 -33.21
N ALA A 330 -13.87 6.17 -34.38
CA ALA A 330 -13.67 5.06 -35.31
C ALA A 330 -12.79 3.97 -34.71
N ILE A 331 -11.66 4.32 -34.07
CA ILE A 331 -10.78 3.37 -33.37
C ILE A 331 -11.58 2.61 -32.32
N THR A 332 -12.32 3.32 -31.46
CA THR A 332 -13.15 2.71 -30.42
C THR A 332 -14.19 1.76 -31.02
N PHE A 333 -14.86 2.19 -32.08
CA PHE A 333 -15.86 1.38 -32.79
C PHE A 333 -15.23 0.10 -33.38
N PHE A 334 -14.11 0.20 -34.10
CA PHE A 334 -13.46 -0.94 -34.74
C PHE A 334 -12.84 -1.90 -33.72
N VAL A 335 -12.35 -1.42 -32.57
CA VAL A 335 -11.98 -2.27 -31.44
C VAL A 335 -13.19 -3.07 -30.96
N GLY A 336 -14.36 -2.43 -30.80
CA GLY A 336 -15.61 -3.11 -30.47
C GLY A 336 -16.02 -4.16 -31.50
N VAL A 337 -15.91 -3.84 -32.79
CA VAL A 337 -16.17 -4.79 -33.89
C VAL A 337 -15.22 -5.97 -33.81
N ALA A 338 -13.91 -5.74 -33.65
CA ALA A 338 -12.92 -6.81 -33.53
C ALA A 338 -13.20 -7.74 -32.35
N ILE A 339 -13.54 -7.18 -31.19
CA ILE A 339 -13.92 -7.97 -30.00
C ILE A 339 -15.16 -8.81 -30.28
N SER A 340 -16.18 -8.24 -30.93
CA SER A 340 -17.40 -8.96 -31.31
C SER A 340 -17.11 -10.08 -32.31
N MET A 341 -16.29 -9.82 -33.33
CA MET A 341 -15.87 -10.82 -34.32
C MET A 341 -15.10 -11.97 -33.68
N ILE A 342 -14.13 -11.66 -32.80
CA ILE A 342 -13.36 -12.68 -32.07
C ILE A 342 -14.26 -13.47 -31.14
N GLY A 343 -15.10 -12.77 -30.35
CA GLY A 343 -15.99 -13.38 -29.37
C GLY A 343 -17.03 -14.31 -29.98
N ASN A 344 -17.50 -14.03 -31.19
CA ASN A 344 -18.50 -14.83 -31.90
C ASN A 344 -17.91 -15.83 -32.91
N HIS A 345 -16.58 -15.87 -33.08
CA HIS A 345 -15.97 -16.75 -34.06
C HIS A 345 -16.11 -18.23 -33.66
N GLU A 346 -16.44 -19.11 -34.62
CA GLU A 346 -16.72 -20.52 -34.33
C GLU A 346 -15.51 -21.31 -33.80
N LYS A 347 -14.30 -21.01 -34.31
CA LYS A 347 -13.05 -21.74 -33.96
C LYS A 347 -12.34 -21.23 -32.70
N TYR A 348 -12.39 -19.93 -32.45
CA TYR A 348 -11.58 -19.27 -31.43
C TYR A 348 -12.40 -18.29 -30.57
N GLY A 349 -13.72 -18.32 -30.68
CA GLY A 349 -14.70 -17.62 -29.87
C GLY A 349 -15.78 -18.60 -29.39
N GLY A 350 -17.02 -18.13 -29.23
CA GLY A 350 -18.18 -18.96 -28.89
C GLY A 350 -18.05 -19.66 -27.54
N TRP A 351 -17.23 -19.11 -26.64
CA TRP A 351 -16.89 -19.77 -25.39
C TRP A 351 -18.08 -19.85 -24.45
N SER A 352 -18.34 -21.04 -23.91
CA SER A 352 -19.26 -21.18 -22.81
C SER A 352 -18.64 -20.64 -21.52
N ASN A 353 -19.39 -19.74 -20.87
CA ASN A 353 -19.09 -19.33 -19.51
C ASN A 353 -19.07 -20.56 -18.59
N ARG A 354 -18.28 -20.51 -17.52
CA ARG A 354 -18.31 -21.59 -16.52
C ARG A 354 -19.70 -21.72 -15.90
N GLU A 355 -20.12 -22.97 -15.73
CA GLU A 355 -21.37 -23.32 -15.08
C GLU A 355 -21.33 -22.94 -13.60
N GLU A 356 -22.48 -22.56 -13.04
CA GLU A 356 -22.58 -22.10 -11.65
C GLU A 356 -22.17 -23.16 -10.62
N HIS A 357 -22.36 -24.43 -10.94
CA HIS A 357 -21.97 -25.55 -10.07
C HIS A 357 -20.48 -25.95 -10.21
N ARG A 358 -19.72 -25.31 -11.12
CA ARG A 358 -18.27 -25.52 -11.32
C ARG A 358 -17.51 -24.18 -11.44
N PRO A 359 -17.59 -23.31 -10.42
CA PRO A 359 -16.94 -22.00 -10.44
C PRO A 359 -15.41 -22.14 -10.45
N SER A 360 -14.71 -21.17 -11.02
CA SER A 360 -13.25 -21.06 -10.88
C SER A 360 -12.84 -20.75 -9.44
N GLY A 361 -11.56 -20.96 -9.12
CA GLY A 361 -11.01 -20.55 -7.83
C GLY A 361 -11.17 -19.05 -7.56
N ALA A 362 -11.10 -18.21 -8.60
CA ALA A 362 -11.32 -16.77 -8.48
C ALA A 362 -12.75 -16.42 -8.05
N ARG A 363 -13.77 -17.11 -8.59
CA ARG A 363 -15.17 -16.91 -8.17
C ARG A 363 -15.44 -17.45 -6.78
N GLN A 364 -14.83 -18.57 -6.40
CA GLN A 364 -14.91 -19.08 -5.02
C GLN A 364 -14.30 -18.09 -4.03
N PHE A 365 -13.12 -17.55 -4.34
CA PHE A 365 -12.46 -16.50 -3.58
C PHE A 365 -13.35 -15.25 -3.44
N TRP A 366 -13.86 -14.74 -4.56
CA TRP A 366 -14.72 -13.56 -4.56
C TRP A 366 -15.99 -13.79 -3.73
N ASN A 367 -16.68 -14.91 -3.91
CA ASN A 367 -17.89 -15.24 -3.15
C ASN A 367 -17.62 -15.29 -1.64
N ALA A 368 -16.46 -15.77 -1.23
CA ALA A 368 -16.06 -15.84 0.18
C ALA A 368 -15.69 -14.47 0.78
N HIS A 369 -15.04 -13.60 0.00
CA HIS A 369 -14.32 -12.45 0.55
C HIS A 369 -14.73 -11.07 0.02
N TRP A 370 -15.63 -10.96 -0.97
CA TRP A 370 -15.96 -9.69 -1.64
C TRP A 370 -16.33 -8.58 -0.66
N ALA A 371 -17.15 -8.86 0.36
CA ALA A 371 -17.65 -7.84 1.27
C ALA A 371 -16.52 -7.28 2.14
N SER A 372 -15.71 -8.16 2.75
CA SER A 372 -14.54 -7.74 3.53
C SER A 372 -13.50 -7.03 2.68
N LEU A 373 -13.29 -7.48 1.45
CA LEU A 373 -12.33 -6.88 0.54
C LEU A 373 -12.77 -5.47 0.14
N LEU A 374 -14.02 -5.29 -0.29
CA LEU A 374 -14.54 -3.97 -0.67
C LEU A 374 -14.60 -3.00 0.51
N THR A 375 -14.89 -3.47 1.73
CA THR A 375 -14.80 -2.62 2.93
C THR A 375 -13.36 -2.23 3.25
N ALA A 376 -12.40 -3.16 3.13
CA ALA A 376 -10.98 -2.86 3.31
C ALA A 376 -10.46 -1.89 2.25
N VAL A 377 -10.88 -2.05 0.98
CA VAL A 377 -10.54 -1.11 -0.10
C VAL A 377 -11.16 0.26 0.17
N ALA A 378 -12.43 0.35 0.62
CA ALA A 378 -13.03 1.63 1.01
C ALA A 378 -12.25 2.31 2.13
N PHE A 379 -11.77 1.55 3.13
CA PHE A 379 -10.90 2.04 4.18
C PHE A 379 -9.57 2.59 3.63
N LEU A 380 -8.88 1.83 2.78
CA LEU A 380 -7.61 2.25 2.19
C LEU A 380 -7.75 3.48 1.30
N VAL A 381 -8.77 3.51 0.43
CA VAL A 381 -9.06 4.68 -0.40
C VAL A 381 -9.42 5.88 0.48
N GLY A 382 -10.28 5.68 1.48
CA GLY A 382 -10.64 6.71 2.44
C GLY A 382 -9.43 7.28 3.20
N PHE A 383 -8.44 6.44 3.51
CA PHE A 383 -7.19 6.87 4.12
C PHE A 383 -6.31 7.66 3.14
N VAL A 384 -6.11 7.15 1.92
CA VAL A 384 -5.30 7.81 0.89
C VAL A 384 -5.82 9.20 0.55
N ILE A 385 -7.14 9.36 0.33
CA ILE A 385 -7.70 10.69 -0.03
C ILE A 385 -7.52 11.74 1.07
N ARG A 386 -7.42 11.31 2.34
CA ARG A 386 -7.19 12.20 3.49
C ARG A 386 -5.75 12.67 3.58
N ILE A 387 -4.82 11.92 3.00
CA ILE A 387 -3.37 12.16 3.10
C ILE A 387 -2.82 12.83 1.84
N GLN A 388 -3.09 12.27 0.67
CA GLN A 388 -2.35 12.54 -0.57
C GLN A 388 -2.25 14.02 -0.92
N TRP A 389 -3.30 14.80 -0.70
CA TRP A 389 -3.36 16.21 -1.08
C TRP A 389 -2.71 17.15 -0.07
N TYR A 390 -2.49 16.68 1.16
CA TYR A 390 -2.06 17.52 2.28
C TYR A 390 -0.70 17.11 2.84
N ALA A 391 -0.20 15.91 2.54
CA ALA A 391 1.06 15.41 3.07
C ALA A 391 2.24 16.35 2.77
N VAL A 392 2.54 16.58 1.49
CA VAL A 392 3.65 17.44 1.08
C VAL A 392 3.44 18.90 1.53
N PRO A 393 2.28 19.56 1.26
CA PRO A 393 2.08 20.94 1.69
C PRO A 393 2.13 21.17 3.21
N SER A 394 1.79 20.16 4.02
CA SER A 394 1.81 20.28 5.49
C SER A 394 3.17 19.95 6.11
N MET A 395 4.10 19.38 5.34
CA MET A 395 5.45 19.05 5.80
C MET A 395 6.50 20.03 5.25
N HIS A 396 6.19 20.66 4.13
CA HIS A 396 7.06 21.58 3.40
C HIS A 396 6.26 22.82 2.98
N SER A 397 5.66 23.49 3.96
CA SER A 397 4.87 24.70 3.75
C SER A 397 5.79 25.88 3.47
N LEU A 398 5.52 26.59 2.37
CA LEU A 398 6.17 27.85 2.02
C LEU A 398 5.98 28.93 3.09
N GLY A 399 4.93 28.83 3.92
CA GLY A 399 4.60 29.84 4.94
C GLY A 399 5.37 29.67 6.25
N THR A 400 5.71 28.43 6.63
CA THR A 400 6.37 28.12 7.90
C THR A 400 7.80 27.61 7.74
N ASP A 401 8.26 27.41 6.50
CA ASP A 401 9.58 26.83 6.19
C ASP A 401 9.75 25.44 6.85
N GLY A 402 8.70 24.61 6.74
CA GLY A 402 8.63 23.28 7.34
C GLY A 402 7.19 22.80 7.60
N PHE A 403 6.94 22.24 8.77
CA PHE A 403 5.64 21.70 9.14
C PHE A 403 4.57 22.79 9.30
N ASP A 404 3.34 22.46 8.89
CA ASP A 404 2.18 23.35 8.96
C ASP A 404 0.91 22.55 9.30
N LEU A 405 -0.06 23.21 9.93
CA LEU A 405 -1.34 22.65 10.31
C LEU A 405 -2.46 23.35 9.55
N THR A 406 -3.33 22.54 8.92
CA THR A 406 -4.50 23.04 8.21
C THR A 406 -5.67 23.26 9.17
N GLY A 407 -6.75 23.92 8.73
CA GLY A 407 -7.96 24.09 9.56
C GLY A 407 -8.04 25.36 10.40
N GLY A 408 -7.11 26.30 10.23
CA GLY A 408 -7.11 27.58 10.93
C GLY A 408 -6.47 27.49 12.32
N SER A 409 -6.99 28.25 13.29
CA SER A 409 -6.33 28.47 14.59
C SER A 409 -6.41 27.29 15.56
N ASP A 410 -7.43 26.44 15.43
CA ASP A 410 -7.74 25.41 16.43
C ASP A 410 -6.65 24.33 16.52
N PRO A 411 -6.16 23.77 15.41
CA PRO A 411 -5.02 22.84 15.40
C PRO A 411 -3.73 23.41 16.00
N TRP A 412 -3.45 24.69 15.80
CA TRP A 412 -2.30 25.35 16.42
C TRP A 412 -2.43 25.47 17.95
N TYR A 413 -3.64 25.70 18.45
CA TYR A 413 -3.88 25.65 19.89
C TYR A 413 -3.78 24.21 20.43
N MET A 414 -4.19 23.20 19.66
CA MET A 414 -3.97 21.79 20.01
C MET A 414 -2.47 21.47 20.09
N LYS A 415 -1.66 21.95 19.15
CA LYS A 415 -0.20 21.80 19.17
C LYS A 415 0.42 22.34 20.46
N ARG A 416 0.03 23.55 20.89
CA ARG A 416 0.45 24.14 22.17
C ARG A 416 0.10 23.24 23.37
N VAL A 417 -1.11 22.69 23.41
CA VAL A 417 -1.55 21.78 24.48
C VAL A 417 -0.72 20.49 24.48
N VAL A 418 -0.44 19.93 23.29
CA VAL A 418 0.35 18.69 23.15
C VAL A 418 1.80 18.93 23.56
N ASP A 419 2.42 20.03 23.14
CA ASP A 419 3.78 20.39 23.54
C ASP A 419 3.90 20.55 25.05
N TYR A 420 2.89 21.16 25.69
CA TYR A 420 2.82 21.23 27.15
C TYR A 420 2.73 19.84 27.79
N ILE A 421 1.90 18.94 27.25
CA ILE A 421 1.79 17.56 27.74
C ILE A 421 3.13 16.84 27.65
N LEU A 422 3.83 16.94 26.51
CA LEU A 422 5.13 16.31 26.31
C LEU A 422 6.21 16.87 27.25
N ALA A 423 6.21 18.19 27.47
CA ALA A 423 7.19 18.84 28.33
C ALA A 423 6.94 18.62 29.84
N GLN A 424 5.67 18.65 30.26
CA GLN A 424 5.29 18.66 31.69
C GLN A 424 4.69 17.35 32.17
N ASN A 425 4.41 16.40 31.29
CA ASN A 425 3.68 15.16 31.58
C ASN A 425 2.32 15.41 32.28
N ALA A 426 1.70 16.56 31.99
CA ALA A 426 0.47 17.01 32.62
C ALA A 426 -0.44 17.68 31.58
N HIS A 427 -1.75 17.60 31.78
CA HIS A 427 -2.70 18.28 30.91
C HIS A 427 -2.70 19.79 31.17
N LEU A 428 -2.65 20.61 30.11
CA LEU A 428 -2.77 22.06 30.23
C LEU A 428 -4.20 22.43 30.62
N VAL A 429 -4.44 22.74 31.89
CA VAL A 429 -5.78 23.13 32.39
C VAL A 429 -6.01 24.63 32.30
N MET A 430 -5.03 25.42 32.72
CA MET A 430 -5.06 26.88 32.69
C MET A 430 -3.91 27.39 31.83
N ASP A 431 -4.21 28.25 30.88
CA ASP A 431 -3.25 28.82 29.96
C ASP A 431 -3.15 30.33 30.20
N ALA A 432 -2.00 30.79 30.70
CA ALA A 432 -1.75 32.20 30.99
C ALA A 432 -1.60 33.06 29.72
N ASP A 433 -1.16 32.46 28.61
CA ASP A 433 -0.97 33.18 27.35
C ASP A 433 -2.29 33.33 26.58
N ARG A 434 -3.29 32.52 26.94
CA ARG A 434 -4.64 32.65 26.40
C ARG A 434 -5.32 33.86 27.01
N PHE A 435 -5.70 34.85 26.19
CA PHE A 435 -6.40 36.06 26.67
C PHE A 435 -5.57 36.88 27.68
N TYR A 436 -4.34 37.20 27.30
CA TYR A 436 -3.46 38.08 28.08
C TYR A 436 -4.13 39.44 28.37
N PRO A 437 -4.02 39.99 29.60
CA PRO A 437 -3.21 39.52 30.74
C PRO A 437 -3.94 38.60 31.73
N ILE A 438 -5.18 38.21 31.47
CA ILE A 438 -6.01 37.48 32.45
C ILE A 438 -5.70 35.98 32.46
N GLY A 439 -5.33 35.42 31.30
CA GLY A 439 -5.29 33.98 31.13
C GLY A 439 -6.68 33.39 30.85
N GLY A 440 -6.73 32.09 30.57
CA GLY A 440 -7.98 31.40 30.35
C GLY A 440 -7.88 29.90 30.58
N ALA A 441 -8.99 29.27 30.96
CA ALA A 441 -9.07 27.82 31.00
C ALA A 441 -8.90 27.25 29.58
N ASN A 442 -8.18 26.13 29.46
CA ASN A 442 -8.14 25.37 28.22
C ASN A 442 -9.54 24.81 27.92
N PRO A 443 -10.17 25.15 26.78
CA PRO A 443 -11.51 24.68 26.47
C PRO A 443 -11.49 23.28 25.83
N ARG A 444 -10.32 22.74 25.51
CA ARG A 444 -10.15 21.50 24.74
C ARG A 444 -10.14 20.30 25.67
N PRO A 445 -11.07 19.34 25.52
CA PRO A 445 -11.09 18.14 26.32
C PRO A 445 -9.78 17.32 26.20
N PRO A 446 -9.39 16.58 27.25
CA PRO A 446 -8.08 15.95 27.32
C PRO A 446 -7.88 14.78 26.35
N LEU A 447 -8.92 13.99 26.04
CA LEU A 447 -8.74 12.71 25.35
C LEU A 447 -8.08 12.85 23.97
N PHE A 448 -8.49 13.84 23.18
CA PHE A 448 -7.90 14.05 21.86
C PHE A 448 -6.43 14.49 21.96
N SER A 449 -6.13 15.51 22.75
CA SER A 449 -4.75 16.01 22.92
C SER A 449 -3.81 14.96 23.51
N TRP A 450 -4.25 14.16 24.48
CA TRP A 450 -3.48 13.04 25.00
C TRP A 450 -3.26 11.94 23.96
N SER A 451 -4.23 11.69 23.08
CA SER A 451 -4.03 10.73 21.99
C SER A 451 -2.91 11.16 21.03
N LEU A 452 -2.81 12.46 20.74
CA LEU A 452 -1.74 13.03 19.92
C LEU A 452 -0.39 12.97 20.67
N ALA A 453 -0.37 13.28 21.96
CA ALA A 453 0.85 13.20 22.76
C ALA A 453 1.37 11.76 22.86
N ILE A 454 0.50 10.77 23.08
CA ILE A 454 0.88 9.35 23.10
C ILE A 454 1.40 8.92 21.72
N GLY A 455 0.75 9.34 20.65
CA GLY A 455 1.25 9.12 19.29
C GLY A 455 2.67 9.65 19.09
N ALA A 456 2.95 10.86 19.58
CA ALA A 456 4.27 11.46 19.53
C ALA A 456 5.30 10.67 20.37
N MET A 457 4.94 10.26 21.59
CA MET A 457 5.81 9.44 22.44
C MET A 457 6.18 8.09 21.80
N ILE A 458 5.23 7.46 21.09
CA ILE A 458 5.49 6.21 20.37
C ILE A 458 6.42 6.44 19.18
N LEU A 459 6.29 7.57 18.50
CA LEU A 459 7.08 7.92 17.31
C LEU A 459 8.47 8.50 17.66
N GLN A 460 8.66 9.03 18.86
CA GLN A 460 9.89 9.71 19.29
C GLN A 460 11.18 8.90 19.09
N PRO A 461 11.23 7.58 19.34
CA PRO A 461 12.44 6.80 19.09
C PRO A 461 12.85 6.72 17.61
N PHE A 462 11.92 7.00 16.69
CA PHE A 462 12.13 6.88 15.25
C PHE A 462 12.32 8.23 14.56
N LEU A 463 11.62 9.26 15.04
CA LEU A 463 11.52 10.56 14.36
C LEU A 463 12.11 11.71 15.18
N GLY A 464 12.59 11.45 16.40
CA GLY A 464 13.14 12.49 17.27
C GLY A 464 12.12 13.58 17.58
N ASP A 465 12.55 14.84 17.47
CA ASP A 465 11.72 16.01 17.79
C ASP A 465 10.54 16.20 16.81
N ASP A 466 10.66 15.68 15.58
CA ASP A 466 9.59 15.74 14.58
C ASP A 466 8.42 14.82 14.90
N ALA A 467 8.58 13.88 15.84
CA ALA A 467 7.54 12.92 16.22
C ALA A 467 6.21 13.59 16.62
N VAL A 468 6.27 14.75 17.26
CA VAL A 468 5.07 15.52 17.59
C VAL A 468 4.35 15.99 16.34
N TRP A 469 5.06 16.50 15.34
CA TRP A 469 4.48 16.94 14.08
C TRP A 469 3.83 15.79 13.33
N TRP A 470 4.53 14.68 13.18
CA TRP A 470 3.97 13.50 12.53
C TRP A 470 2.70 12.96 13.21
N SER A 471 2.68 12.95 14.55
CA SER A 471 1.49 12.56 15.31
C SER A 471 0.33 13.52 15.09
N MET A 472 0.59 14.83 15.16
CA MET A 472 -0.37 15.91 14.94
C MET A 472 -0.97 15.86 13.53
N LEU A 473 -0.14 15.61 12.52
CA LEU A 473 -0.55 15.57 11.12
C LEU A 473 -1.33 14.30 10.76
N ALA A 474 -0.86 13.12 11.22
CA ALA A 474 -1.34 11.82 10.72
C ALA A 474 -2.59 11.31 11.45
N LEU A 475 -2.68 11.49 12.77
CA LEU A 475 -3.74 10.88 13.57
C LEU A 475 -5.17 11.30 13.17
N PRO A 476 -5.45 12.56 12.78
CA PRO A 476 -6.78 12.93 12.29
C PRO A 476 -7.21 12.12 11.06
N ALA A 477 -6.30 11.91 10.11
CA ALA A 477 -6.54 11.08 8.93
C ALA A 477 -6.76 9.60 9.30
N ILE A 478 -5.99 9.09 10.27
CA ILE A 478 -6.14 7.73 10.80
C ILE A 478 -7.51 7.56 11.46
N TYR A 479 -7.94 8.48 12.33
CA TYR A 479 -9.25 8.42 12.99
C TYR A 479 -10.40 8.54 11.99
N GLY A 480 -10.27 9.45 11.02
CA GLY A 480 -11.24 9.62 9.94
C GLY A 480 -11.44 8.34 9.13
N ALA A 481 -10.34 7.68 8.75
CA ALA A 481 -10.39 6.40 8.03
C ALA A 481 -10.93 5.27 8.90
N LEU A 482 -10.50 5.16 10.16
CA LEU A 482 -10.97 4.12 11.08
C LEU A 482 -12.48 4.18 11.31
N THR A 483 -13.10 5.37 11.20
CA THR A 483 -14.55 5.57 11.31
C THR A 483 -15.35 4.77 10.25
N ILE A 484 -14.73 4.44 9.12
CA ILE A 484 -15.34 3.62 8.05
C ILE A 484 -15.75 2.25 8.59
N LEU A 485 -14.93 1.65 9.48
CA LEU A 485 -15.13 0.30 9.99
C LEU A 485 -16.38 0.14 10.88
N PRO A 486 -16.61 0.96 11.93
CA PRO A 486 -17.83 0.86 12.73
C PRO A 486 -19.07 1.21 11.92
N VAL A 487 -19.03 2.20 11.02
CA VAL A 487 -20.17 2.56 10.15
C VAL A 487 -20.56 1.40 9.23
N ALA A 488 -19.57 0.80 8.54
CA ALA A 488 -19.78 -0.37 7.69
C ALA A 488 -20.34 -1.56 8.50
N THR A 489 -19.87 -1.72 9.73
CA THR A 489 -20.28 -2.81 10.62
C THR A 489 -21.72 -2.63 11.11
N ILE A 490 -22.12 -1.41 11.51
CA ILE A 490 -23.51 -1.10 11.88
C ILE A 490 -24.45 -1.45 10.74
N ALA A 491 -24.16 -0.97 9.52
CA ALA A 491 -24.99 -1.23 8.35
C ALA A 491 -25.02 -2.73 8.00
N LYS A 492 -23.88 -3.42 8.07
CA LYS A 492 -23.78 -4.86 7.85
C LYS A 492 -24.65 -5.66 8.83
N ASP A 493 -24.62 -5.31 10.10
CA ASP A 493 -25.31 -6.07 11.14
C ASP A 493 -26.84 -5.95 11.03
N HIS A 494 -27.35 -4.83 10.52
CA HIS A 494 -28.80 -4.57 10.39
C HIS A 494 -29.37 -4.91 9.01
N PHE A 495 -28.61 -4.66 7.94
CA PHE A 495 -29.12 -4.73 6.56
C PHE A 495 -28.33 -5.70 5.66
N GLY A 496 -27.29 -6.36 6.19
CA GLY A 496 -26.51 -7.37 5.48
C GLY A 496 -25.25 -6.85 4.79
N LYS A 497 -24.46 -7.77 4.23
CA LYS A 497 -23.10 -7.50 3.71
C LYS A 497 -23.05 -6.38 2.66
N ALA A 498 -24.04 -6.31 1.76
CA ALA A 498 -24.10 -5.31 0.70
C ALA A 498 -24.27 -3.89 1.27
N ALA A 499 -25.19 -3.72 2.23
CA ALA A 499 -25.39 -2.45 2.90
C ALA A 499 -24.14 -2.00 3.67
N GLY A 500 -23.42 -2.94 4.30
CA GLY A 500 -22.14 -2.65 4.95
C GLY A 500 -21.08 -2.10 4.00
N VAL A 501 -20.96 -2.70 2.80
CA VAL A 501 -20.04 -2.21 1.76
C VAL A 501 -20.46 -0.83 1.25
N ILE A 502 -21.74 -0.63 0.96
CA ILE A 502 -22.26 0.67 0.49
C ILE A 502 -21.99 1.74 1.54
N ALA A 503 -22.30 1.47 2.81
CA ALA A 503 -22.04 2.40 3.91
C ALA A 503 -20.55 2.73 4.04
N ALA A 504 -19.65 1.75 3.88
CA ALA A 504 -18.21 1.96 3.89
C ALA A 504 -17.75 2.97 2.82
N TRP A 505 -18.24 2.80 1.58
CA TRP A 505 -17.89 3.70 0.48
C TRP A 505 -18.51 5.10 0.62
N LEU A 506 -19.75 5.18 1.12
CA LEU A 506 -20.42 6.46 1.35
C LEU A 506 -19.66 7.31 2.38
N ILE A 507 -19.27 6.74 3.53
CA ILE A 507 -18.54 7.50 4.54
C ILE A 507 -17.07 7.74 4.15
N ALA A 508 -16.46 6.85 3.36
CA ALA A 508 -15.12 7.07 2.83
C ALA A 508 -15.05 8.36 1.99
N PHE A 509 -16.05 8.60 1.14
CA PHE A 509 -16.12 9.77 0.23
C PHE A 509 -17.00 10.92 0.71
N MET A 510 -17.67 10.82 1.85
CA MET A 510 -18.55 11.87 2.36
C MET A 510 -17.76 13.17 2.56
N PRO A 511 -18.00 14.24 1.77
CA PRO A 511 -17.13 15.42 1.77
C PRO A 511 -17.03 16.06 3.15
N ALA A 512 -18.16 16.21 3.86
CA ALA A 512 -18.20 16.77 5.20
C ALA A 512 -17.36 15.98 6.22
N HIS A 513 -17.28 14.66 6.08
CA HIS A 513 -16.41 13.84 6.95
C HIS A 513 -14.95 13.95 6.51
N VAL A 514 -14.68 13.94 5.21
CA VAL A 514 -13.32 14.05 4.65
C VAL A 514 -12.69 15.39 5.04
N THR A 515 -13.37 16.52 4.85
CA THR A 515 -12.84 17.86 5.13
C THR A 515 -12.53 18.10 6.60
N HIS A 516 -13.12 17.31 7.51
CA HIS A 516 -12.88 17.36 8.97
C HIS A 516 -11.99 16.20 9.47
N SER A 517 -11.29 15.51 8.56
CA SER A 517 -10.40 14.40 8.91
C SER A 517 -9.21 14.27 7.95
N THR A 518 -8.74 15.38 7.39
CA THR A 518 -7.56 15.39 6.52
C THR A 518 -6.27 15.36 7.31
N TRP A 519 -5.19 14.97 6.64
CA TRP A 519 -3.83 15.17 7.14
C TRP A 519 -3.59 16.65 7.42
N GLY A 520 -2.95 16.93 8.56
CA GLY A 520 -2.69 18.28 9.03
C GLY A 520 -3.86 19.00 9.71
N LEU A 521 -5.08 18.47 9.63
CA LEU A 521 -6.23 19.04 10.34
C LEU A 521 -6.33 18.45 11.75
N ALA A 522 -5.47 18.93 12.64
CA ALA A 522 -5.38 18.39 13.99
C ALA A 522 -6.46 18.92 14.95
N ASP A 523 -7.71 18.62 14.62
CA ASP A 523 -8.87 18.89 15.45
C ASP A 523 -9.62 17.61 15.82
N HIS A 524 -10.45 17.71 16.85
CA HIS A 524 -11.09 16.59 17.53
C HIS A 524 -12.25 15.93 16.76
N ASP A 525 -12.70 16.51 15.65
CA ASP A 525 -13.88 16.06 14.89
C ASP A 525 -13.80 14.57 14.50
N SER A 526 -12.72 14.19 13.82
CA SER A 526 -12.48 12.82 13.36
C SER A 526 -12.38 11.82 14.51
N PHE A 527 -11.77 12.23 15.62
CA PHE A 527 -11.65 11.45 16.85
C PHE A 527 -13.03 11.22 17.46
N VAL A 528 -13.82 12.27 17.64
CA VAL A 528 -15.17 12.17 18.20
C VAL A 528 -16.06 11.29 17.32
N MET A 529 -16.02 11.46 16.00
CA MET A 529 -16.82 10.65 15.07
C MET A 529 -16.48 9.16 15.15
N LEU A 530 -15.19 8.81 15.27
CA LEU A 530 -14.77 7.42 15.46
C LEU A 530 -15.36 6.81 16.72
N PHE A 531 -15.25 7.50 17.86
CA PHE A 531 -15.70 6.97 19.15
C PHE A 531 -17.23 6.96 19.27
N ILE A 532 -17.94 7.94 18.71
CA ILE A 532 -19.41 7.91 18.63
C ILE A 532 -19.87 6.73 17.78
N ALA A 533 -19.33 6.57 16.56
CA ALA A 533 -19.71 5.46 15.68
C ALA A 533 -19.40 4.10 16.32
N THR A 534 -18.26 3.98 16.98
CA THR A 534 -17.87 2.76 17.71
C THR A 534 -18.79 2.49 18.90
N GLY A 535 -19.12 3.52 19.67
CA GLY A 535 -20.07 3.44 20.78
C GLY A 535 -21.44 2.96 20.34
N PHE A 536 -21.99 3.55 19.27
CA PHE A 536 -23.25 3.10 18.68
C PHE A 536 -23.18 1.68 18.13
N MET A 537 -22.07 1.29 17.48
CA MET A 537 -21.87 -0.07 16.99
C MET A 537 -21.99 -1.09 18.13
N PHE A 538 -21.28 -0.88 19.24
CA PHE A 538 -21.34 -1.78 20.38
C PHE A 538 -22.66 -1.72 21.13
N TYR A 539 -23.26 -0.52 21.25
CA TYR A 539 -24.59 -0.36 21.85
C TYR A 539 -25.65 -1.15 21.09
N LEU A 540 -25.74 -1.00 19.76
CA LEU A 540 -26.72 -1.72 18.93
C LEU A 540 -26.51 -3.24 18.97
N ARG A 541 -25.25 -3.70 18.99
CA ARG A 541 -24.92 -5.12 19.19
C ARG A 541 -25.36 -5.62 20.55
N ALA A 542 -25.13 -4.84 21.61
CA ALA A 542 -25.53 -5.19 22.96
C ALA A 542 -27.05 -5.27 23.08
N VAL A 543 -27.80 -4.31 22.52
CA VAL A 543 -29.27 -4.31 22.47
C VAL A 543 -29.78 -5.55 21.73
N ARG A 544 -29.21 -5.86 20.57
CA ARG A 544 -29.56 -7.06 19.81
C ARG A 544 -29.27 -8.35 20.58
N TYR A 545 -28.15 -8.40 21.29
CA TYR A 545 -27.75 -9.56 22.08
C TYR A 545 -28.62 -9.73 23.35
N ALA A 546 -29.01 -8.64 24.00
CA ALA A 546 -29.83 -8.65 25.20
C ALA A 546 -31.23 -9.22 24.96
N GLY A 547 -31.76 -9.09 23.73
CA GLY A 547 -33.09 -9.56 23.35
C GLY A 547 -34.21 -8.69 23.94
N SER A 548 -35.43 -8.89 23.44
CA SER A 548 -36.62 -8.12 23.87
C SER A 548 -37.00 -8.36 25.33
N GLU A 549 -36.74 -9.54 25.88
CA GLU A 549 -37.14 -9.91 27.24
C GLU A 549 -36.43 -9.13 28.35
N ARG A 550 -35.20 -8.65 28.10
CA ARG A 550 -34.41 -7.86 29.07
C ARG A 550 -34.58 -6.35 28.93
N LEU A 551 -35.14 -5.87 27.82
CA LEU A 551 -35.34 -4.44 27.55
C LEU A 551 -36.72 -3.93 28.04
N VAL A 552 -37.66 -4.84 28.31
CA VAL A 552 -39.05 -4.53 28.67
C VAL A 552 -39.39 -4.96 30.12
N ARG A 553 -38.42 -5.56 30.84
CA ARG A 553 -38.47 -5.70 32.30
C ARG A 553 -37.81 -4.50 32.95
#